data_AF-A0A735L0A3-F1
#
_entry.id   AF-A0A735L0A3-F1
#
_cell.length_a   1.000
_cell.length_b   1.000
_cell.length_c   1.000
_cell.angle_alpha   90.00
_cell.angle_beta   90.00
_cell.angle_gamma   90.00
#
_symmetry.space_group_name_H-M   'P 1'
#
loop_
_entity.id
_entity.type
_entity.pdbx_description
1 polymer ?
#
loop_
_entity_poly.entity_id
_entity_poly.type
_entity_poly.pdbx_seq_one_letter_code
_entity_poly.pdbx_strand_id
1 'polypeptide(L)'
;MNIVFPGIDLAKNVFQLCGLNQAGKPVYTKRTGRKELLQTLANIPACLIGIEASTGAFYWQREFEKLGHKVKVISPQYVKPFVRGQKNDGNDAQAIAVALMQPTMQFVPPKSPEQQDIQALHRARQRIVNHRTATVCQIRGLLLDRGIPIGSAVSRARRAIPLILEDAENGLSSRMRRTIAELYDLFNDLERRIHFFDKEIETVFRQSEACQRIAKVKGIGPKTATAVVAAIGKGTEFKNGRHFAAWLGLVPRQ
;
A
#
# COMPACT_ATOMS: atom_id res chain seq x y z
N MET A 1 -4.94 -26.91 27.06
CA MET A 1 -5.58 -26.75 25.73
C MET A 1 -4.51 -26.33 24.75
N ASN A 2 -4.27 -27.09 23.68
CA ASN A 2 -3.20 -26.77 22.72
C ASN A 2 -3.75 -25.81 21.65
N ILE A 3 -3.28 -24.56 21.66
CA ILE A 3 -3.63 -23.57 20.64
C ILE A 3 -2.66 -23.78 19.47
N VAL A 4 -3.18 -24.17 18.31
CA VAL A 4 -2.34 -24.52 17.15
C VAL A 4 -2.35 -23.39 16.11
N PHE A 5 -3.53 -22.78 15.88
CA PHE A 5 -3.72 -21.75 14.87
C PHE A 5 -4.38 -20.50 15.47
N PRO A 6 -3.61 -19.53 15.99
CA PRO A 6 -4.13 -18.22 16.36
C PRO A 6 -4.38 -17.35 15.13
N GLY A 7 -5.61 -16.89 14.94
CA GLY A 7 -5.93 -15.73 14.09
C GLY A 7 -5.98 -14.47 14.94
N ILE A 8 -5.33 -13.41 14.48
CA ILE A 8 -5.31 -12.11 15.16
C ILE A 8 -5.88 -11.05 14.23
N ASP A 9 -7.01 -10.47 14.63
CA ASP A 9 -7.51 -9.26 14.00
C ASP A 9 -6.73 -8.06 14.54
N LEU A 10 -6.08 -7.33 13.62
CA LEU A 10 -5.16 -6.26 13.95
C LEU A 10 -5.84 -4.90 13.83
N ALA A 11 -5.92 -4.16 14.93
CA ALA A 11 -6.32 -2.76 14.93
C ALA A 11 -5.23 -1.84 15.48
N LYS A 12 -5.54 -0.55 15.65
CA LYS A 12 -4.59 0.44 16.17
C LYS A 12 -4.23 0.16 17.64
N ASN A 13 -5.24 -0.05 18.47
CA ASN A 13 -5.13 -0.05 19.94
C ASN A 13 -5.64 -1.32 20.62
N VAL A 14 -6.63 -1.99 20.03
CA VAL A 14 -7.29 -3.17 20.62
C VAL A 14 -7.28 -4.27 19.57
N PHE A 15 -6.90 -5.47 20.00
CA PHE A 15 -6.67 -6.62 19.15
C PHE A 15 -7.55 -7.75 19.62
N GLN A 16 -8.02 -8.57 18.68
CA GLN A 16 -8.81 -9.74 19.00
C GLN A 16 -8.09 -10.99 18.53
N LEU A 17 -7.89 -11.93 19.45
CA LEU A 17 -7.25 -13.22 19.19
C LEU A 17 -8.32 -14.30 19.21
N CYS A 18 -8.27 -15.20 18.23
CA CYS A 18 -9.02 -16.45 18.21
C CYS A 18 -8.04 -17.60 17.96
N GLY A 19 -7.85 -18.49 18.93
CA GLY A 19 -7.01 -19.67 18.83
C GLY A 19 -7.83 -20.91 18.53
N LEU A 20 -7.52 -21.58 17.43
CA LEU A 20 -8.10 -22.88 17.08
C LEU A 20 -7.20 -24.03 17.50
N ASN A 21 -7.81 -25.16 17.87
CA ASN A 21 -7.09 -26.42 18.02
C ASN A 21 -6.86 -27.10 16.64
N GLN A 22 -6.25 -28.28 16.64
CA GLN A 22 -5.96 -29.02 15.41
C GLN A 22 -7.21 -29.43 14.61
N ALA A 23 -8.36 -29.55 15.27
CA ALA A 23 -9.65 -29.85 14.64
C ALA A 23 -10.37 -28.59 14.12
N GLY A 24 -9.77 -27.40 14.24
CA GLY A 24 -10.36 -26.12 13.83
C GLY A 24 -11.43 -25.59 14.80
N LYS A 25 -11.55 -26.16 16.00
CA LYS A 25 -12.47 -25.67 17.03
C LYS A 25 -11.85 -24.50 17.79
N PRO A 26 -12.57 -23.38 18.01
CA PRO A 26 -12.14 -22.32 18.89
C PRO A 26 -11.94 -22.83 20.32
N VAL A 27 -10.73 -22.65 20.85
CA VAL A 27 -10.34 -23.04 22.22
C VAL A 27 -9.77 -21.88 23.02
N TYR A 28 -9.55 -20.74 22.37
CA TYR A 28 -9.03 -19.53 22.98
C TYR A 28 -9.60 -18.30 22.30
N THR A 29 -10.10 -17.35 23.09
CA THR A 29 -10.53 -16.05 22.60
C THR A 29 -10.06 -15.01 23.60
N LYS A 30 -9.34 -13.99 23.13
CA LYS A 30 -8.88 -12.91 24.02
C LYS A 30 -8.85 -11.58 23.30
N ARG A 31 -9.42 -10.57 23.96
CA ARG A 31 -9.26 -9.17 23.60
C ARG A 31 -8.06 -8.60 24.35
N THR A 32 -7.16 -7.92 23.66
CA THR A 32 -5.95 -7.37 24.29
C THR A 32 -5.62 -5.98 23.78
N GLY A 33 -5.08 -5.13 24.65
CA GLY A 33 -4.58 -3.81 24.27
C GLY A 33 -3.21 -3.88 23.61
N ARG A 34 -2.84 -2.83 22.88
CA ARG A 34 -1.54 -2.71 22.19
C ARG A 34 -0.33 -2.99 23.08
N LYS A 35 -0.35 -2.49 24.32
CA LYS A 35 0.75 -2.64 25.28
C LYS A 35 0.90 -4.08 25.80
N GLU A 36 -0.20 -4.82 25.81
CA GLU A 36 -0.28 -6.18 26.40
C GLU A 36 -0.18 -7.29 25.35
N LEU A 37 -0.28 -6.96 24.06
CA LEU A 37 -0.33 -7.94 22.98
C LEU A 37 0.91 -8.84 22.95
N LEU A 38 2.11 -8.26 23.05
CA LEU A 38 3.37 -9.04 23.06
C LEU A 38 3.48 -9.91 24.31
N GLN A 39 3.12 -9.39 25.48
CA GLN A 39 3.08 -10.18 26.71
C GLN A 39 2.06 -11.31 26.64
N THR A 40 0.90 -11.07 26.02
CA THR A 40 -0.12 -12.09 25.80
C THR A 40 0.41 -13.22 24.91
N LEU A 41 1.11 -12.87 23.82
CA LEU A 41 1.68 -13.86 22.90
C LEU A 41 2.89 -14.60 23.49
N ALA A 42 3.72 -13.94 24.30
CA ALA A 42 4.85 -14.58 24.99
C ALA A 42 4.42 -15.70 25.95
N ASN A 43 3.17 -15.65 26.45
CA ASN A 43 2.58 -16.70 27.28
C ASN A 43 1.95 -17.85 26.48
N ILE A 44 1.97 -17.78 25.14
CA ILE A 44 1.48 -18.83 24.25
C ILE A 44 2.71 -19.57 23.68
N PRO A 45 2.75 -20.91 23.72
CA PRO A 45 3.82 -21.67 23.07
C PRO A 45 3.98 -21.31 21.58
N ALA A 46 5.19 -21.49 21.04
CA ALA A 46 5.48 -21.25 19.63
C ALA A 46 4.47 -22.00 18.73
N CYS A 47 3.82 -21.26 17.83
CA CYS A 47 2.71 -21.73 17.01
C CYS A 47 2.66 -20.97 15.68
N LEU A 48 1.73 -21.36 14.79
CA LEU A 48 1.52 -20.71 13.51
C LEU A 48 0.41 -19.67 13.62
N ILE A 49 0.76 -18.39 13.57
CA ILE A 49 -0.15 -17.25 13.68
C ILE A 49 -0.57 -16.76 12.30
N GLY A 50 -1.87 -16.53 12.12
CA GLY A 50 -2.45 -15.86 10.98
C GLY A 50 -2.79 -14.42 11.33
N ILE A 51 -2.43 -13.48 10.44
CA ILE A 51 -2.87 -12.09 10.51
C ILE A 51 -3.35 -11.63 9.14
N GLU A 52 -4.31 -10.71 9.11
CA GLU A 52 -4.71 -10.05 7.86
C GLU A 52 -3.69 -8.99 7.44
N ALA A 53 -3.45 -8.84 6.13
CA ALA A 53 -2.66 -7.77 5.57
C ALA A 53 -3.36 -6.41 5.79
N SER A 54 -2.94 -5.71 6.83
CA SER A 54 -3.45 -4.39 7.22
C SER A 54 -2.31 -3.43 7.58
N THR A 55 -2.67 -2.19 7.93
CA THR A 55 -1.70 -1.20 8.41
C THR A 55 -1.00 -1.71 9.66
N GLY A 56 0.31 -1.90 9.59
CA GLY A 56 1.12 -2.38 10.71
C GLY A 56 1.24 -3.92 10.80
N ALA A 57 0.63 -4.68 9.89
CA ALA A 57 0.72 -6.14 9.89
C ALA A 57 2.17 -6.66 9.82
N PHE A 58 3.01 -6.08 8.96
CA PHE A 58 4.42 -6.49 8.86
C PHE A 58 5.26 -6.10 10.08
N TYR A 59 4.90 -5.03 10.80
CA TYR A 59 5.52 -4.71 12.08
C TYR A 59 5.20 -5.81 13.09
N TRP A 60 3.91 -6.12 13.25
CA TRP A 60 3.46 -7.16 14.19
C TRP A 60 3.99 -8.54 13.83
N GLN A 61 4.03 -8.89 12.55
CA GLN A 61 4.67 -10.12 12.07
C GLN A 61 6.09 -10.26 12.65
N ARG A 62 6.94 -9.24 12.49
CA ARG A 62 8.32 -9.30 12.97
C ARG A 62 8.38 -9.39 14.50
N GLU A 63 7.54 -8.65 15.21
CA GLU A 63 7.51 -8.73 16.67
C GLU A 63 7.06 -10.10 17.18
N PHE A 64 6.09 -10.73 16.51
CA PHE A 64 5.64 -12.08 16.88
C PHE A 64 6.70 -13.14 16.51
N GLU A 65 7.40 -12.97 15.39
CA GLU A 65 8.51 -13.85 14.99
C GLU A 65 9.68 -13.79 15.98
N LYS A 66 9.96 -12.63 16.59
CA LYS A 66 10.96 -12.49 17.69
C LYS A 66 10.60 -13.31 18.94
N LEU A 67 9.31 -13.56 19.18
CA LEU A 67 8.83 -14.42 20.27
C LEU A 67 8.88 -15.91 19.90
N GLY A 68 9.36 -16.27 18.70
CA GLY A 68 9.48 -17.65 18.24
C GLY A 68 8.26 -18.19 17.48
N HIS A 69 7.24 -17.37 17.24
CA HIS A 69 6.09 -17.79 16.43
C HIS A 69 6.42 -17.79 14.95
N LYS A 70 5.75 -18.65 14.17
CA LYS A 70 5.72 -18.54 12.71
C LYS A 70 4.50 -17.72 12.34
N VAL A 71 4.66 -16.70 11.50
CA VAL A 71 3.55 -15.82 11.13
C VAL A 71 3.27 -15.92 9.64
N LYS A 72 1.99 -15.91 9.28
CA LYS A 72 1.51 -15.86 7.91
C LYS A 72 0.52 -14.71 7.73
N VAL A 73 0.81 -13.85 6.77
CA VAL A 73 -0.01 -12.69 6.43
C VAL A 73 -0.97 -13.08 5.30
N ILE A 74 -2.26 -12.85 5.47
CA ILE A 74 -3.32 -13.24 4.52
C ILE A 74 -3.93 -11.98 3.89
N SER A 75 -4.13 -11.98 2.58
CA SER A 75 -4.84 -10.86 1.93
C SER A 75 -6.30 -10.80 2.39
N PRO A 76 -6.88 -9.62 2.66
CA PRO A 76 -8.29 -9.49 3.08
C PRO A 76 -9.28 -10.18 2.13
N GLN A 77 -8.96 -10.21 0.83
CA GLN A 77 -9.78 -10.88 -0.18
C GLN A 77 -9.91 -12.39 0.05
N TYR A 78 -8.91 -13.01 0.69
CA TYR A 78 -8.90 -14.42 1.04
C TYR A 78 -9.42 -14.69 2.45
N VAL A 79 -9.47 -13.69 3.33
CA VAL A 79 -10.11 -13.80 4.66
C VAL A 79 -11.63 -13.68 4.54
N LYS A 80 -12.12 -12.76 3.70
CA LYS A 80 -13.54 -12.43 3.54
C LYS A 80 -14.47 -13.65 3.39
N PRO A 81 -14.16 -14.70 2.60
CA PRO A 81 -15.03 -15.87 2.48
C PRO A 81 -15.23 -16.68 3.78
N PHE A 82 -14.36 -16.49 4.78
CA PHE A 82 -14.41 -17.21 6.06
C PHE A 82 -15.12 -16.44 7.18
N VAL A 83 -15.50 -15.18 6.94
CA VAL A 83 -16.27 -14.38 7.91
C VAL A 83 -17.68 -14.94 8.01
N ARG A 84 -18.10 -15.30 9.22
CA ARG A 84 -19.44 -15.85 9.51
C ARG A 84 -20.25 -14.85 10.34
N GLY A 85 -21.53 -14.69 9.98
CA GLY A 85 -22.45 -13.82 10.70
C GLY A 85 -22.15 -12.33 10.50
N GLN A 86 -22.56 -11.51 11.47
CA GLN A 86 -22.34 -10.07 11.45
C GLN A 86 -20.88 -9.72 11.71
N LYS A 87 -20.41 -8.62 11.11
CA LYS A 87 -19.04 -8.15 11.28
C LYS A 87 -18.78 -7.76 12.74
N ASN A 88 -17.78 -8.38 13.34
CA ASN A 88 -17.18 -7.97 14.61
C ASN A 88 -15.75 -8.54 14.70
N ASP A 89 -14.93 -7.92 15.56
CA ASP A 89 -13.52 -8.28 15.72
C ASP A 89 -13.31 -9.78 16.05
N GLY A 90 -14.26 -10.41 16.75
CA GLY A 90 -14.21 -11.83 17.11
C GLY A 90 -14.38 -12.75 15.91
N ASN A 91 -15.38 -12.47 15.08
CA ASN A 91 -15.67 -13.19 13.84
C ASN A 91 -14.54 -12.97 12.82
N ASP A 92 -13.97 -11.77 12.77
CA ASP A 92 -12.83 -11.45 11.91
C ASP A 92 -11.58 -12.23 12.35
N ALA A 93 -11.26 -12.26 13.64
CA ALA A 93 -10.15 -13.06 14.18
C ALA A 93 -10.33 -14.57 13.93
N GLN A 94 -11.56 -15.09 14.06
CA GLN A 94 -11.86 -16.48 13.75
C GLN A 94 -11.72 -16.77 12.25
N ALA A 95 -12.20 -15.87 11.38
CA ALA A 95 -12.08 -16.00 9.93
C ALA A 95 -10.61 -16.09 9.51
N ILE A 96 -9.73 -15.27 10.09
CA ILE A 96 -8.29 -15.33 9.87
C ILE A 96 -7.72 -16.69 10.29
N ALA A 97 -8.12 -17.20 11.46
CA ALA A 97 -7.65 -18.50 11.96
C ALA A 97 -8.10 -19.66 11.06
N VAL A 98 -9.34 -19.63 10.55
CA VAL A 98 -9.87 -20.64 9.63
C VAL A 98 -9.20 -20.54 8.26
N ALA A 99 -8.95 -19.32 7.76
CA ALA A 99 -8.24 -19.08 6.52
C ALA A 99 -6.81 -19.64 6.58
N LEU A 100 -6.12 -19.47 7.71
CA LEU A 100 -4.76 -19.97 7.93
C LEU A 100 -4.66 -21.50 7.80
N MET A 101 -5.72 -22.23 8.15
CA MET A 101 -5.76 -23.70 8.06
C MET A 101 -5.91 -24.22 6.64
N GLN A 102 -6.25 -23.39 5.66
CA GLN A 102 -6.53 -23.86 4.30
C GLN A 102 -5.23 -24.29 3.59
N PRO A 103 -5.12 -25.55 3.13
CA PRO A 103 -3.89 -26.05 2.50
C PRO A 103 -3.50 -25.30 1.21
N THR A 104 -4.48 -24.74 0.52
CA THR A 104 -4.30 -24.00 -0.74
C THR A 104 -4.13 -22.50 -0.54
N MET A 105 -4.04 -22.03 0.71
CA MET A 105 -3.96 -20.61 1.03
C MET A 105 -2.69 -19.97 0.44
N GLN A 106 -2.87 -18.78 -0.13
CA GLN A 106 -1.76 -17.96 -0.60
C GLN A 106 -1.51 -16.82 0.37
N PHE A 107 -0.26 -16.71 0.83
CA PHE A 107 0.14 -15.73 1.81
C PHE A 107 0.85 -14.55 1.16
N VAL A 108 0.71 -13.38 1.78
CA VAL A 108 1.45 -12.20 1.37
C VAL A 108 2.91 -12.36 1.78
N PRO A 109 3.88 -12.17 0.87
CA PRO A 109 5.30 -12.30 1.21
C PRO A 109 5.70 -11.37 2.36
N PRO A 110 6.53 -11.84 3.31
CA PRO A 110 7.09 -11.02 4.36
C PRO A 110 7.86 -9.84 3.77
N LYS A 111 7.93 -8.73 4.49
CA LYS A 111 8.62 -7.52 4.04
C LYS A 111 9.63 -7.05 5.08
N SER A 112 10.84 -6.78 4.63
CA SER A 112 11.83 -6.08 5.44
C SER A 112 11.42 -4.62 5.64
N PRO A 113 11.91 -3.94 6.70
CA PRO A 113 11.71 -2.50 6.88
C PRO A 113 12.10 -1.70 5.63
N GLU A 114 13.23 -2.01 5.01
CA GLU A 114 13.74 -1.33 3.82
C GLU A 114 12.77 -1.48 2.64
N GLN A 115 12.18 -2.66 2.46
CA GLN A 115 11.13 -2.86 1.44
C GLN A 115 9.88 -2.04 1.74
N GLN A 116 9.49 -1.91 3.02
CA GLN A 116 8.37 -1.06 3.41
C GLN A 116 8.65 0.42 3.15
N ASP A 117 9.89 0.86 3.37
CA ASP A 117 10.31 2.23 3.12
C ASP A 117 10.29 2.56 1.62
N ILE A 118 10.76 1.65 0.77
CA ILE A 118 10.67 1.81 -0.69
C ILE A 118 9.19 1.83 -1.14
N GLN A 119 8.32 1.01 -0.55
CA GLN A 119 6.88 1.11 -0.84
C GLN A 119 6.27 2.43 -0.37
N ALA A 120 6.68 2.94 0.80
CA ALA A 120 6.23 4.22 1.34
C ALA A 120 6.66 5.36 0.42
N LEU A 121 7.89 5.33 -0.11
CA LEU A 121 8.42 6.25 -1.10
C LEU A 121 7.52 6.32 -2.35
N HIS A 122 7.18 5.16 -2.94
CA HIS A 122 6.27 5.08 -4.09
C HIS A 122 4.87 5.62 -3.79
N ARG A 123 4.30 5.28 -2.63
CA ARG A 123 2.97 5.77 -2.22
C ARG A 123 2.95 7.28 -1.99
N ALA A 124 3.99 7.82 -1.35
CA ALA A 124 4.14 9.25 -1.11
C ALA A 124 4.21 10.00 -2.45
N ARG A 125 5.05 9.54 -3.37
CA ARG A 125 5.14 10.08 -4.73
C ARG A 125 3.79 10.06 -5.45
N GLN A 126 3.10 8.92 -5.44
CA GLN A 126 1.79 8.78 -6.10
C GLN A 126 0.77 9.79 -5.55
N ARG A 127 0.77 10.02 -4.23
CA ARG A 127 -0.10 11.03 -3.60
C ARG A 127 0.20 12.43 -4.15
N ILE A 128 1.48 12.82 -4.24
CA ILE A 128 1.84 14.15 -4.79
C ILE A 128 1.48 14.27 -6.27
N VAL A 129 1.69 13.21 -7.07
CA VAL A 129 1.25 13.17 -8.48
C VAL A 129 -0.26 13.38 -8.59
N ASN A 130 -1.05 12.73 -7.73
CA ASN A 130 -2.50 12.89 -7.71
C ASN A 130 -2.90 14.33 -7.35
N HIS A 131 -2.28 14.92 -6.33
CA HIS A 131 -2.51 16.32 -5.97
C HIS A 131 -2.17 17.27 -7.11
N ARG A 132 -1.04 17.08 -7.79
CA ARG A 132 -0.66 17.89 -8.95
C ARG A 132 -1.72 17.81 -10.05
N THR A 133 -2.19 16.61 -10.37
CA THR A 133 -3.25 16.43 -11.37
C THR A 133 -4.54 17.13 -10.93
N ALA A 134 -4.94 17.02 -9.66
CA ALA A 134 -6.11 17.70 -9.14
C ALA A 134 -5.99 19.23 -9.22
N THR A 135 -4.83 19.79 -8.83
CA THR A 135 -4.54 21.24 -8.95
C THR A 135 -4.63 21.69 -10.41
N VAL A 136 -4.05 20.94 -11.35
CA VAL A 136 -4.16 21.27 -12.79
C VAL A 136 -5.61 21.21 -13.26
N CYS A 137 -6.39 20.18 -12.86
CA CYS A 137 -7.80 20.11 -13.21
C CYS A 137 -8.60 21.29 -12.65
N GLN A 138 -8.31 21.73 -11.42
CA GLN A 138 -8.95 22.89 -10.81
C GLN A 138 -8.64 24.18 -11.57
N ILE A 139 -7.36 24.46 -11.87
CA ILE A 139 -6.97 25.63 -12.67
C ILE A 139 -7.66 25.61 -14.04
N ARG A 140 -7.69 24.45 -14.69
CA ARG A 140 -8.36 24.28 -15.98
C ARG A 140 -9.86 24.57 -15.91
N GLY A 141 -10.54 24.12 -14.87
CA GLY A 141 -11.96 24.41 -14.65
C GLY A 141 -12.22 25.90 -14.45
N LEU A 142 -11.41 26.57 -13.63
CA LEU A 142 -11.53 28.02 -13.37
C LEU A 142 -11.28 28.87 -14.61
N LEU A 143 -10.32 28.47 -15.46
CA LEU A 143 -10.05 29.15 -16.71
C LEU A 143 -11.12 28.89 -17.77
N LEU A 144 -11.67 27.67 -17.81
CA LEU A 144 -12.76 27.33 -18.71
C LEU A 144 -14.04 28.12 -18.40
N ASP A 145 -14.32 28.39 -17.12
CA ASP A 145 -15.40 29.31 -16.67
C ASP A 145 -15.26 30.72 -17.25
N ARG A 146 -14.06 31.10 -17.71
CA ARG A 146 -13.77 32.38 -18.37
C ARG A 146 -13.56 32.26 -19.87
N GLY A 147 -13.93 31.12 -20.45
CA GLY A 147 -13.78 30.88 -21.88
C GLY A 147 -12.33 30.64 -22.32
N ILE A 148 -11.40 30.37 -21.40
CA ILE A 148 -9.98 30.13 -21.70
C ILE A 148 -9.68 28.62 -21.60
N PRO A 149 -9.71 27.87 -22.72
CA PRO A 149 -9.45 26.44 -22.70
C PRO A 149 -7.95 26.12 -22.59
N ILE A 150 -7.61 25.15 -21.74
CA ILE A 150 -6.27 24.55 -21.68
C ILE A 150 -6.37 23.04 -21.94
N GLY A 151 -5.46 22.54 -22.78
CA GLY A 151 -5.35 21.11 -23.09
C GLY A 151 -5.08 20.23 -21.86
N SER A 152 -5.45 18.96 -21.93
CA SER A 152 -5.45 18.03 -20.79
C SER A 152 -4.06 17.64 -20.26
N ALA A 153 -3.02 17.77 -21.08
CA ALA A 153 -1.67 17.40 -20.67
C ALA A 153 -1.08 18.40 -19.66
N VAL A 154 -0.48 17.89 -18.58
CA VAL A 154 0.22 18.70 -17.56
C VAL A 154 1.30 19.61 -18.18
N SER A 155 1.99 19.14 -19.22
CA SER A 155 2.99 19.93 -19.95
C SER A 155 2.38 21.12 -20.71
N ARG A 156 1.09 21.06 -21.08
CA ARG A 156 0.38 22.21 -21.66
C ARG A 156 0.00 23.21 -20.58
N ALA A 157 -0.54 22.75 -19.45
CA ALA A 157 -0.83 23.61 -18.30
C ALA A 157 0.43 24.37 -17.83
N ARG A 158 1.56 23.67 -17.68
CA ARG A 158 2.86 24.27 -17.28
C ARG A 158 3.27 25.45 -18.16
N ARG A 159 3.05 25.35 -19.48
CA ARG A 159 3.43 26.38 -20.47
C ARG A 159 2.39 27.48 -20.62
N ALA A 160 1.10 27.13 -20.58
CA ALA A 160 0.02 28.07 -20.88
C ALA A 160 -0.30 29.00 -19.71
N ILE A 161 -0.23 28.52 -18.46
CA ILE A 161 -0.68 29.30 -17.29
C ILE A 161 0.12 30.61 -17.13
N PRO A 162 1.46 30.65 -17.21
CA PRO A 162 2.21 31.90 -17.15
C PRO A 162 1.78 32.91 -18.21
N LEU A 163 1.65 32.46 -19.47
CA LEU A 163 1.25 33.31 -20.59
C LEU A 163 -0.17 33.90 -20.38
N ILE A 164 -1.09 33.09 -19.84
CA ILE A 164 -2.45 33.55 -19.51
C ILE A 164 -2.42 34.57 -18.36
N LEU A 165 -1.55 34.39 -17.35
CA LEU A 165 -1.44 35.34 -16.25
C LEU A 165 -0.84 36.68 -16.68
N GLU A 166 0.06 36.67 -17.66
CA GLU A 166 0.73 37.85 -18.24
C GLU A 166 -0.16 38.62 -19.23
N ASP A 167 -1.03 37.92 -19.95
CA ASP A 167 -1.95 38.54 -20.92
C ASP A 167 -3.03 39.36 -20.19
N ALA A 168 -2.89 40.69 -20.18
CA ALA A 168 -3.81 41.63 -19.55
C ALA A 168 -5.20 41.67 -20.24
N GLU A 169 -5.28 41.28 -21.51
CA GLU A 169 -6.45 41.47 -22.38
C GLU A 169 -7.45 40.31 -22.33
N ASN A 170 -7.09 39.17 -21.70
CA ASN A 170 -7.96 37.98 -21.63
C ASN A 170 -9.16 38.06 -20.67
N GLY A 171 -9.49 39.26 -20.16
CA GLY A 171 -10.69 39.47 -19.35
C GLY A 171 -10.65 38.87 -17.94
N LEU A 172 -9.51 38.31 -17.49
CA LEU A 172 -9.38 37.82 -16.12
C LEU A 172 -9.30 38.99 -15.12
N SER A 173 -10.22 39.01 -14.15
CA SER A 173 -10.17 39.96 -13.04
C SER A 173 -8.91 39.77 -12.17
N SER A 174 -8.48 40.84 -11.49
CA SER A 174 -7.33 40.81 -10.59
C SER A 174 -7.43 39.76 -9.47
N ARG A 175 -8.65 39.45 -9.03
CA ARG A 175 -8.91 38.37 -8.06
C ARG A 175 -8.64 37.00 -8.67
N MET A 176 -9.18 36.74 -9.87
CA MET A 176 -8.98 35.45 -10.54
C MET A 176 -7.51 35.22 -10.91
N ARG A 177 -6.81 36.25 -11.40
CA ARG A 177 -5.37 36.17 -11.67
C ARG A 177 -4.58 35.74 -10.43
N ARG A 178 -4.82 36.39 -9.28
CA ARG A 178 -4.17 36.01 -8.01
C ARG A 178 -4.53 34.59 -7.59
N THR A 179 -5.80 34.19 -7.68
CA THR A 179 -6.22 32.81 -7.37
C THR A 179 -5.50 31.78 -8.24
N ILE A 180 -5.39 32.02 -9.55
CA ILE A 180 -4.71 31.11 -10.47
C ILE A 180 -3.19 31.11 -10.21
N ALA A 181 -2.59 32.26 -9.89
CA ALA A 181 -1.18 32.36 -9.55
C ALA A 181 -0.82 31.51 -8.32
N GLU A 182 -1.60 31.62 -7.23
CA GLU A 182 -1.40 30.79 -6.02
C GLU A 182 -1.52 29.27 -6.32
N LEU A 183 -2.50 28.88 -7.15
CA LEU A 183 -2.63 27.49 -7.58
C LEU A 183 -1.48 27.04 -8.48
N TYR A 184 -0.92 27.95 -9.29
CA TYR A 184 0.24 27.66 -10.12
C TYR A 184 1.52 27.51 -9.30
N ASP A 185 1.70 28.31 -8.25
CA ASP A 185 2.80 28.15 -7.30
C ASP A 185 2.71 26.81 -6.57
N LEU A 186 1.51 26.43 -6.11
CA LEU A 186 1.26 25.09 -5.58
C LEU A 186 1.60 23.99 -6.60
N PHE A 187 1.22 24.17 -7.87
CA PHE A 187 1.58 23.24 -8.93
C PHE A 187 3.10 23.10 -9.09
N ASN A 188 3.85 24.20 -9.08
CA ASN A 188 5.31 24.21 -9.16
C ASN A 188 5.94 23.52 -7.95
N ASP A 189 5.41 23.73 -6.75
CA ASP A 189 5.85 23.06 -5.53
C ASP A 189 5.65 21.54 -5.57
N LEU A 190 4.49 21.11 -6.07
CA LEU A 190 4.19 19.69 -6.25
C LEU A 190 5.15 19.07 -7.27
N GLU A 191 5.49 19.76 -8.36
CA GLU A 191 6.48 19.31 -9.33
C GLU A 191 7.89 19.16 -8.71
N ARG A 192 8.33 20.14 -7.91
CA ARG A 192 9.60 20.05 -7.17
C ARG A 192 9.63 18.83 -6.25
N ARG A 193 8.54 18.58 -5.52
CA ARG A 193 8.41 17.41 -4.62
C ARG A 193 8.36 16.08 -5.37
N ILE A 194 7.72 16.03 -6.54
CA ILE A 194 7.73 14.83 -7.39
C ILE A 194 9.16 14.53 -7.86
N HIS A 195 9.92 15.56 -8.25
CA HIS A 195 11.32 15.40 -8.65
C HIS A 195 12.21 14.89 -7.51
N PHE A 196 11.98 15.37 -6.29
CA PHE A 196 12.65 14.83 -5.10
C PHE A 196 12.42 13.32 -4.97
N PHE A 197 11.16 12.86 -5.01
CA PHE A 197 10.87 11.43 -4.92
C PHE A 197 11.36 10.64 -6.13
N ASP A 198 11.39 11.23 -7.33
CA ASP A 198 11.96 10.60 -8.52
C ASP A 198 13.46 10.33 -8.35
N LYS A 199 14.21 11.29 -7.79
CA LYS A 199 15.64 11.11 -7.46
C LYS A 199 15.86 10.02 -6.42
N GLU A 200 15.06 9.99 -5.35
CA GLU A 200 15.16 8.94 -4.33
C GLU A 200 14.92 7.54 -4.93
N ILE A 201 13.91 7.41 -5.81
CA ILE A 201 13.66 6.15 -6.53
C ILE A 201 14.84 5.77 -7.43
N GLU A 202 15.45 6.74 -8.11
CA GLU A 202 16.66 6.49 -8.91
C GLU A 202 17.85 6.03 -8.05
N THR A 203 18.03 6.61 -6.87
CA THR A 203 19.07 6.18 -5.91
C THR A 203 18.86 4.73 -5.51
N VAL A 204 17.65 4.36 -5.09
CA VAL A 204 17.29 2.97 -4.75
C VAL A 204 17.53 2.03 -5.93
N PHE A 205 17.14 2.46 -7.14
CA PHE A 205 17.34 1.68 -8.35
C PHE A 205 18.83 1.41 -8.63
N ARG A 206 19.68 2.44 -8.52
CA ARG A 206 21.13 2.32 -8.77
C ARG A 206 21.83 1.44 -7.74
N GLN A 207 21.36 1.43 -6.50
CA GLN A 207 21.93 0.63 -5.41
C GLN A 207 21.48 -0.85 -5.43
N SER A 208 20.48 -1.21 -6.25
CA SER A 208 19.89 -2.55 -6.24
C SER A 208 20.13 -3.29 -7.55
N GLU A 209 21.03 -4.28 -7.53
CA GLU A 209 21.27 -5.17 -8.68
C GLU A 209 19.98 -5.88 -9.15
N ALA A 210 19.11 -6.26 -8.22
CA ALA A 210 17.82 -6.88 -8.52
C ALA A 210 16.93 -5.93 -9.34
N CYS A 211 16.88 -4.64 -8.97
CA CYS A 211 16.15 -3.63 -9.74
C CYS A 211 16.75 -3.45 -11.13
N GLN A 212 18.08 -3.34 -11.23
CA GLN A 212 18.77 -3.19 -12.52
C GLN A 212 18.52 -4.39 -13.45
N ARG A 213 18.51 -5.61 -12.89
CA ARG A 213 18.21 -6.83 -13.65
C ARG A 213 16.79 -6.82 -14.20
N ILE A 214 15.81 -6.43 -13.38
CA ILE A 214 14.39 -6.34 -13.78
C ILE A 214 14.18 -5.27 -14.85
N ALA A 215 14.88 -4.13 -14.77
CA ALA A 215 14.78 -3.07 -15.77
C ALA A 215 15.38 -3.40 -17.14
N LYS A 216 16.09 -4.54 -17.29
CA LYS A 216 16.49 -5.04 -18.63
C LYS A 216 15.29 -5.51 -19.45
N VAL A 217 14.14 -5.79 -18.82
CA VAL A 217 12.91 -6.13 -19.53
C VAL A 217 12.37 -4.88 -20.22
N LYS A 218 12.09 -4.98 -21.52
CA LYS A 218 11.56 -3.88 -22.33
C LYS A 218 10.30 -3.31 -21.69
N GLY A 219 10.27 -1.99 -21.48
CA GLY A 219 9.16 -1.27 -20.87
C GLY A 219 9.20 -1.17 -19.34
N ILE A 220 10.18 -1.78 -18.68
CA ILE A 220 10.36 -1.66 -17.23
C ILE A 220 11.46 -0.64 -16.92
N GLY A 221 11.07 0.51 -16.38
CA GLY A 221 11.99 1.54 -15.90
C GLY A 221 12.25 1.47 -14.39
N PRO A 222 13.08 2.40 -13.86
CA PRO A 222 13.44 2.45 -12.43
C PRO A 222 12.26 2.41 -11.47
N LYS A 223 11.18 3.14 -11.79
CA LYS A 223 9.98 3.23 -10.94
C LYS A 223 9.29 1.86 -10.82
N THR A 224 9.08 1.20 -11.96
CA THR A 224 8.45 -0.13 -12.00
C THR A 224 9.35 -1.19 -11.36
N ALA A 225 10.65 -1.18 -11.67
CA ALA A 225 11.59 -2.16 -11.13
C ALA A 225 11.68 -2.10 -9.60
N THR A 226 11.86 -0.90 -9.03
CA THR A 226 11.92 -0.71 -7.58
C THR A 226 10.60 -1.06 -6.89
N ALA A 227 9.46 -0.70 -7.49
CA ALA A 227 8.15 -1.08 -6.97
C ALA A 227 7.96 -2.60 -6.92
N VAL A 228 8.38 -3.32 -7.97
CA VAL A 228 8.31 -4.78 -8.02
C VAL A 228 9.18 -5.39 -6.92
N VAL A 229 10.47 -5.02 -6.84
CA VAL A 229 11.39 -5.58 -5.83
C VAL A 229 10.90 -5.29 -4.41
N ALA A 230 10.39 -4.08 -4.15
CA ALA A 230 9.82 -3.72 -2.85
C ALA A 230 8.52 -4.48 -2.54
N ALA A 231 7.78 -4.91 -3.55
CA ALA A 231 6.55 -5.69 -3.38
C ALA A 231 6.82 -7.16 -3.06
N ILE A 232 7.79 -7.78 -3.75
CA ILE A 232 7.98 -9.25 -3.75
C ILE A 232 9.28 -9.75 -3.12
N GLY A 233 10.26 -8.87 -2.91
CA GLY A 233 11.60 -9.27 -2.45
C GLY A 233 12.28 -10.24 -3.42
N LYS A 234 12.65 -11.43 -2.93
CA LYS A 234 13.33 -12.46 -3.71
C LYS A 234 12.41 -13.19 -4.70
N GLY A 235 11.10 -13.04 -4.58
CA GLY A 235 10.12 -13.68 -5.48
C GLY A 235 10.02 -15.20 -5.35
N THR A 236 10.68 -15.82 -4.36
CA THR A 236 10.68 -17.28 -4.11
C THR A 236 9.30 -17.83 -3.72
N GLU A 237 8.39 -16.95 -3.30
CA GLU A 237 7.01 -17.29 -2.98
C GLU A 237 6.14 -17.57 -4.22
N PHE A 238 6.65 -17.26 -5.43
CA PHE A 238 5.92 -17.47 -6.68
C PHE A 238 6.43 -18.70 -7.42
N LYS A 239 5.50 -19.60 -7.80
CA LYS A 239 5.85 -20.84 -8.52
C LYS A 239 6.40 -20.59 -9.93
N ASN A 240 5.89 -19.55 -10.60
CA ASN A 240 6.26 -19.16 -11.96
C ASN A 240 5.75 -17.75 -12.27
N GLY A 241 6.11 -17.22 -13.45
CA GLY A 241 5.69 -15.89 -13.90
C GLY A 241 4.18 -15.70 -14.06
N ARG A 242 3.41 -16.76 -14.37
CA ARG A 242 1.94 -16.68 -14.43
C ARG A 242 1.33 -16.49 -13.06
N HIS A 243 1.86 -17.19 -12.05
CA HIS A 243 1.45 -17.04 -10.66
C HIS A 243 1.75 -15.63 -10.14
N PHE A 244 2.91 -15.07 -10.51
CA PHE A 244 3.24 -13.66 -10.23
C PHE A 244 2.30 -12.67 -10.94
N ALA A 245 2.00 -12.87 -12.23
CA ALA A 245 1.07 -12.01 -12.97
C ALA A 245 -0.35 -12.04 -12.39
N ALA A 246 -0.83 -13.22 -11.95
CA ALA A 246 -2.11 -13.37 -11.29
C ALA A 246 -2.14 -12.62 -9.94
N TRP A 247 -1.05 -12.69 -9.18
CA TRP A 247 -0.91 -11.95 -7.92
C TRP A 247 -0.90 -10.42 -8.12
N LEU A 248 -0.30 -9.93 -9.20
CA LEU A 248 -0.37 -8.52 -9.60
C LEU A 248 -1.74 -8.10 -10.13
N GLY A 249 -2.67 -9.03 -10.36
CA GLY A 249 -3.98 -8.74 -10.96
C GLY A 249 -3.91 -8.45 -12.47
N LEU A 250 -2.86 -8.90 -13.15
CA LEU A 250 -2.64 -8.69 -14.60
C LEU A 250 -3.28 -9.78 -15.46
N VAL A 251 -3.95 -10.76 -14.85
CA VAL A 251 -4.63 -11.86 -15.56
C VAL A 251 -6.13 -11.54 -15.64
N PRO A 252 -6.80 -11.76 -16.78
CA PRO A 252 -8.23 -11.51 -16.92
C PRO A 252 -9.04 -12.22 -15.84
N ARG A 253 -10.08 -11.55 -15.34
CA ARG A 253 -11.11 -12.19 -14.51
C ARG A 253 -11.91 -13.11 -15.43
N GLN A 254 -11.93 -14.41 -15.12
CA GLN A 254 -12.83 -15.37 -15.78
C GLN A 254 -14.29 -15.04 -15.46
#